data_AF-A0A816H9X4-F1
#
_entry.id   AF-A0A816H9X4-F1
#
_cell.length_a   1.000
_cell.length_b   1.000
_cell.length_c   1.000
_cell.angle_alpha   90.00
_cell.angle_beta   90.00
_cell.angle_gamma   90.00
#
_symmetry.space_group_name_H-M   'P 1'
#
loop_
_entity.id
_entity.type
_entity.pdbx_description
1 polymer ?
#
loop_
_entity_poly.entity_id
_entity_poly.type
_entity_poly.pdbx_seq_one_letter_code
_entity_poly.pdbx_strand_id
1 'polypeptide(L)'
;IQAANSDTGLRTQQGTIYGRQTEASIEYLGIQYAKVIRWKPPIDLASEKFANGSYHAVSFGPCCLQPKTADYIPNQNEECLYLNIYKPIIPSNSSLLPVLVWIHGGAHNHGCSSEAIPLIFNGTNIIAHSPSGQPVIVVTLNYRLGVLADMFLNELVDEDPQWPTAGNYMYLDMLSALRWIRRNIRDYGGDANSVTIFGQSAGGLSVTDLGAVKGSAGLYRTAISESGLGSPGTSSSYYNISSALNASNSVVQRLHCDYEDRQRLLACIRNASFDDLLHAYGSRYTRPIIENYFFPLYPPLAISSGQYNNVSLIMGNNDYEQPICFEHPLMTSSEALTKIAATFSPERSP
;
A
#
# COMPACT_ATOMS: atom_id res chain seq x y z
N ILE A 1 -30.55 25.44 0.42
CA ILE A 1 -30.09 25.80 -0.94
C ILE A 1 -29.14 24.68 -1.36
N GLN A 2 -29.60 23.77 -2.23
CA GLN A 2 -28.76 22.68 -2.75
C GLN A 2 -27.69 23.31 -3.65
N ALA A 3 -26.43 23.28 -3.22
CA ALA A 3 -25.32 23.60 -4.11
C ALA A 3 -25.31 22.57 -5.23
N ALA A 4 -25.46 23.03 -6.48
CA ALA A 4 -25.36 22.17 -7.64
C ALA A 4 -23.93 21.62 -7.72
N ASN A 5 -23.77 20.32 -7.48
CA ASN A 5 -22.55 19.58 -7.78
C ASN A 5 -22.33 19.61 -9.30
N SER A 6 -21.59 20.61 -9.81
CA SER A 6 -21.15 20.62 -11.20
C SER A 6 -19.90 19.78 -11.33
N ASP A 7 -19.99 18.63 -12.01
CA ASP A 7 -18.84 17.83 -12.40
C ASP A 7 -17.84 18.70 -13.17
N THR A 8 -16.60 18.77 -12.67
CA THR A 8 -15.55 19.62 -13.26
C THR A 8 -14.66 18.78 -14.17
N GLY A 9 -14.75 19.02 -15.48
CA GLY A 9 -13.94 18.34 -16.49
C GLY A 9 -12.51 18.88 -16.57
N LEU A 10 -11.53 17.98 -16.49
CA LEU A 10 -10.10 18.25 -16.65
C LEU A 10 -9.56 17.43 -17.82
N ARG A 11 -8.84 18.07 -18.75
CA ARG A 11 -8.16 17.36 -19.84
C ARG A 11 -6.82 16.81 -19.33
N THR A 12 -6.62 15.50 -19.48
CA THR A 12 -5.38 14.80 -19.15
C THR A 12 -4.85 14.03 -20.37
N GLN A 13 -3.65 13.47 -20.26
CA GLN A 13 -3.08 12.58 -21.29
C GLN A 13 -3.92 11.31 -21.52
N GLN A 14 -4.65 10.86 -20.51
CA GLN A 14 -5.52 9.69 -20.59
C GLN A 14 -6.92 10.01 -21.16
N GLY A 15 -7.30 11.29 -21.21
CA GLY A 15 -8.60 11.75 -21.70
C GLY A 15 -9.20 12.82 -20.79
N THR A 16 -10.50 13.12 -20.94
CA THR A 16 -11.18 14.07 -20.06
C THR A 16 -11.65 13.37 -18.78
N ILE A 17 -11.15 13.78 -17.62
CA ILE A 17 -11.61 13.26 -16.34
C ILE A 17 -12.55 14.26 -15.66
N TYR A 18 -13.69 13.80 -15.20
CA TYR A 18 -14.68 14.59 -14.47
C TYR A 18 -14.56 14.28 -12.98
N GLY A 19 -14.29 15.30 -12.18
CA GLY A 19 -14.22 15.20 -10.72
C GLY A 19 -15.35 15.96 -10.04
N ARG A 20 -15.52 15.71 -8.74
CA ARG A 20 -16.50 16.40 -7.89
C ARG A 20 -15.83 17.58 -7.20
N GLN A 21 -16.35 18.78 -7.40
CA GLN A 21 -15.92 19.95 -6.64
C GLN A 21 -16.64 20.00 -5.28
N THR A 22 -15.88 20.23 -4.21
CA THR A 22 -16.36 20.52 -2.85
C THR A 22 -16.01 21.97 -2.49
N GLU A 23 -16.25 22.39 -1.25
CA GLU A 23 -15.83 23.73 -0.79
C GLU A 23 -14.31 23.88 -0.71
N ALA A 24 -13.58 22.79 -0.44
CA ALA A 24 -12.14 22.83 -0.18
C ALA A 24 -11.29 22.22 -1.31
N SER A 25 -11.85 21.32 -2.12
CA SER A 25 -11.08 20.54 -3.08
C SER A 25 -11.89 20.15 -4.33
N ILE A 26 -11.19 19.78 -5.40
CA ILE A 26 -11.74 18.99 -6.50
C ILE A 26 -11.24 17.56 -6.30
N GLU A 27 -12.18 16.63 -6.22
CA GLU A 27 -11.95 15.23 -5.93
C GLU A 27 -12.08 14.39 -7.20
N TYR A 28 -11.04 13.62 -7.52
CA TYR A 28 -11.06 12.62 -8.59
C TYR A 28 -10.88 11.24 -7.94
N LEU A 29 -11.98 10.54 -7.75
CA LEU A 29 -12.06 9.28 -7.00
C LEU A 29 -12.13 8.09 -7.96
N GLY A 30 -11.50 6.97 -7.59
CA GLY A 30 -11.62 5.72 -8.33
C GLY A 30 -10.85 5.68 -9.65
N ILE A 31 -9.67 6.28 -9.74
CA ILE A 31 -8.83 6.17 -10.94
C ILE A 31 -8.07 4.86 -10.90
N GLN A 32 -8.33 3.95 -11.84
CA GLN A 32 -7.60 2.68 -11.93
C GLN A 32 -6.18 2.92 -12.43
N TYR A 33 -5.17 2.60 -11.60
CA TYR A 33 -3.76 2.78 -11.98
C TYR A 33 -3.12 1.50 -12.54
N ALA A 34 -3.70 0.33 -12.23
CA ALA A 34 -3.25 -0.95 -12.75
C ALA A 34 -4.36 -2.03 -12.79
N LYS A 35 -4.12 -3.11 -13.53
CA LYS A 35 -4.95 -4.34 -13.49
C LYS A 35 -4.28 -5.44 -12.68
N VAL A 36 -5.08 -6.28 -12.04
CA VAL A 36 -4.59 -7.39 -11.23
C VAL A 36 -4.58 -8.68 -12.04
N ILE A 37 -3.49 -9.42 -11.88
CA ILE A 37 -3.47 -10.85 -12.18
C ILE A 37 -2.97 -11.54 -10.92
N ARG A 38 -3.69 -12.56 -10.45
CA ARG A 38 -3.36 -13.29 -9.23
C ARG A 38 -1.90 -13.76 -9.26
N TRP A 39 -1.15 -13.27 -8.27
CA TRP A 39 0.25 -13.56 -8.06
C TRP A 39 1.14 -13.32 -9.28
N LYS A 40 0.90 -12.20 -9.97
CA LYS A 40 1.81 -11.62 -10.97
C LYS A 40 2.05 -10.14 -10.68
N PRO A 41 3.12 -9.55 -11.23
CA PRO A 41 3.24 -8.10 -11.31
C PRO A 41 1.97 -7.46 -11.91
N PRO A 42 1.54 -6.30 -11.40
CA PRO A 42 0.36 -5.62 -11.91
C PRO A 42 0.62 -5.09 -13.33
N ILE A 43 -0.44 -4.97 -14.13
CA ILE A 43 -0.35 -4.36 -15.48
C ILE A 43 -0.59 -2.86 -15.34
N ASP A 44 0.47 -2.07 -15.51
CA ASP A 44 0.43 -0.61 -15.43
C ASP A 44 -0.55 0.00 -16.46
N LEU A 45 -1.45 0.88 -16.01
CA LEU A 45 -2.39 1.61 -16.86
C LEU A 45 -1.99 3.08 -17.09
N ALA A 46 -0.78 3.48 -16.67
CA ALA A 46 -0.35 4.88 -16.70
C ALA A 46 -0.32 5.50 -18.11
N SER A 47 -0.18 4.69 -19.17
CA SER A 47 -0.23 5.12 -20.58
C SER A 47 -1.60 4.94 -21.24
N GLU A 48 -2.51 4.22 -20.61
CA GLU A 48 -3.77 3.82 -21.22
C GLU A 48 -4.76 4.97 -21.22
N LYS A 49 -5.46 5.14 -22.35
CA LYS A 49 -6.54 6.13 -22.45
C LYS A 49 -7.82 5.59 -21.83
N PHE A 50 -8.66 6.49 -21.32
CA PHE A 50 -10.02 6.14 -20.95
C PHE A 50 -10.78 5.62 -22.16
N ALA A 51 -11.55 4.54 -22.01
CA ALA A 51 -12.17 3.82 -23.12
C ALA A 51 -13.03 4.71 -24.04
N ASN A 52 -13.73 5.70 -23.47
CA ASN A 52 -14.58 6.65 -24.19
C ASN A 52 -13.91 8.02 -24.41
N GLY A 53 -12.61 8.12 -24.18
CA GLY A 53 -11.89 9.40 -24.11
C GLY A 53 -12.25 10.24 -22.89
N SER A 54 -13.12 9.74 -21.99
CA SER A 54 -13.47 10.38 -20.73
C SER A 54 -13.76 9.39 -19.59
N TYR A 55 -13.69 9.87 -18.35
CA TYR A 55 -13.99 9.10 -17.14
C TYR A 55 -14.62 9.97 -16.04
N HIS A 56 -15.70 9.48 -15.42
CA HIS A 56 -16.36 10.14 -14.27
C HIS A 56 -15.77 9.61 -12.96
N ALA A 57 -14.79 10.32 -12.43
CA ALA A 57 -14.05 9.98 -11.21
C ALA A 57 -14.73 10.59 -9.97
N VAL A 58 -15.99 10.22 -9.72
CA VAL A 58 -16.82 10.79 -8.63
C VAL A 58 -17.18 9.77 -7.55
N SER A 59 -16.65 8.56 -7.64
CA SER A 59 -16.90 7.47 -6.69
C SER A 59 -15.64 6.64 -6.51
N PHE A 60 -15.42 6.15 -5.29
CA PHE A 60 -14.27 5.30 -4.99
C PHE A 60 -14.34 3.98 -5.77
N GLY A 61 -13.16 3.48 -6.16
CA GLY A 61 -13.02 2.08 -6.58
C GLY A 61 -13.22 1.11 -5.41
N PRO A 62 -13.42 -0.19 -5.67
CA PRO A 62 -13.55 -1.18 -4.62
C PRO A 62 -12.25 -1.32 -3.82
N CYS A 63 -12.39 -1.68 -2.54
CA CYS A 63 -11.28 -2.10 -1.70
C CYS A 63 -10.72 -3.45 -2.18
N CYS A 64 -9.47 -3.74 -1.85
CA CYS A 64 -8.92 -5.06 -2.14
C CYS A 64 -9.56 -6.14 -1.26
N LEU A 65 -9.69 -7.36 -1.80
CA LEU A 65 -10.20 -8.51 -1.06
C LEU A 65 -9.40 -8.72 0.24
N GLN A 66 -10.14 -8.79 1.34
CA GLN A 66 -9.63 -8.90 2.71
C GLN A 66 -10.71 -9.56 3.59
N PRO A 67 -10.37 -10.05 4.80
CA PRO A 67 -11.38 -10.58 5.71
C PRO A 67 -12.52 -9.56 5.92
N LYS A 68 -13.77 -10.03 5.94
CA LYS A 68 -14.90 -9.17 6.26
C LYS A 68 -14.78 -8.72 7.72
N THR A 69 -14.49 -7.44 7.93
CA THR A 69 -14.60 -6.80 9.25
C THR A 69 -15.99 -6.20 9.41
N ALA A 70 -16.46 -6.06 10.65
CA ALA A 70 -17.72 -5.36 10.90
C ALA A 70 -17.58 -3.88 10.51
N ASP A 71 -18.52 -3.41 9.70
CA ASP A 71 -18.96 -2.03 9.44
C ASP A 71 -18.04 -1.02 8.70
N TYR A 72 -16.72 -1.23 8.52
CA TYR A 72 -15.83 -0.13 8.04
C TYR A 72 -15.29 -0.23 6.60
N ILE A 73 -15.36 -1.41 5.98
CA ILE A 73 -14.77 -1.64 4.66
C ILE A 73 -15.90 -1.71 3.60
N PRO A 74 -15.93 -0.80 2.61
CA PRO A 74 -16.88 -0.83 1.49
C PRO A 74 -16.79 -2.09 0.62
N ASN A 75 -17.43 -2.04 -0.56
CA ASN A 75 -17.36 -3.10 -1.57
C ASN A 75 -15.90 -3.52 -1.87
N GLN A 76 -15.65 -4.83 -1.98
CA GLN A 76 -14.34 -5.40 -2.24
C GLN A 76 -14.28 -6.10 -3.60
N ASN A 77 -13.12 -6.08 -4.26
CA ASN A 77 -12.87 -6.76 -5.52
C ASN A 77 -11.38 -7.14 -5.66
N GLU A 78 -11.04 -8.05 -6.56
CA GLU A 78 -9.63 -8.31 -6.92
C GLU A 78 -9.07 -7.22 -7.83
N GLU A 79 -9.89 -6.70 -8.75
CA GLU A 79 -9.59 -5.48 -9.48
C GLU A 79 -9.78 -4.30 -8.54
N CYS A 80 -8.79 -4.05 -7.68
CA CYS A 80 -8.84 -3.05 -6.62
C CYS A 80 -7.74 -1.98 -6.69
N LEU A 81 -6.88 -2.02 -7.72
CA LEU A 81 -5.74 -1.10 -7.86
C LEU A 81 -6.19 0.27 -8.38
N TYR A 82 -6.82 1.01 -7.47
CA TYR A 82 -7.35 2.34 -7.64
C TYR A 82 -6.63 3.35 -6.75
N LEU A 83 -6.55 4.59 -7.24
CA LEU A 83 -6.12 5.75 -6.48
C LEU A 83 -7.16 6.88 -6.57
N ASN A 84 -7.07 7.80 -5.62
CA ASN A 84 -7.92 8.97 -5.49
C ASN A 84 -7.06 10.22 -5.38
N ILE A 85 -7.48 11.31 -5.99
CA ILE A 85 -6.75 12.58 -5.98
C ILE A 85 -7.65 13.67 -5.38
N TYR A 86 -7.15 14.32 -4.34
CA TYR A 86 -7.74 15.50 -3.73
C TYR A 86 -6.87 16.70 -4.12
N LYS A 87 -7.43 17.57 -4.96
CA LYS A 87 -6.75 18.76 -5.47
C LYS A 87 -7.33 20.01 -4.80
N PRO A 88 -6.53 20.90 -4.21
CA PRO A 88 -7.04 22.15 -3.63
C PRO A 88 -7.60 23.08 -4.73
N ILE A 89 -8.62 23.86 -4.39
CA ILE A 89 -9.17 24.89 -5.29
C ILE A 89 -8.28 26.13 -5.24
N ILE A 90 -7.41 26.27 -6.23
CA ILE A 90 -6.48 27.39 -6.37
C ILE A 90 -6.55 27.97 -7.79
N PRO A 91 -6.14 29.24 -8.00
CA PRO A 91 -6.14 29.86 -9.32
C PRO A 91 -5.30 29.05 -10.33
N SER A 92 -5.78 28.93 -11.56
CA SER A 92 -5.17 28.11 -12.62
C SER A 92 -3.74 28.48 -13.00
N ASN A 93 -3.28 29.70 -12.66
CA ASN A 93 -1.93 30.18 -12.93
C ASN A 93 -0.93 29.88 -11.79
N SER A 94 -1.32 29.05 -10.82
CA SER A 94 -0.44 28.65 -9.71
C SER A 94 0.67 27.72 -10.18
N SER A 95 1.81 27.76 -9.50
CA SER A 95 2.88 26.77 -9.68
C SER A 95 2.38 25.35 -9.39
N LEU A 96 3.08 24.35 -9.94
CA LEU A 96 2.83 22.95 -9.59
C LEU A 96 2.98 22.73 -8.07
N LEU A 97 2.11 21.88 -7.51
CA LEU A 97 2.01 21.67 -6.08
C LEU A 97 2.77 20.43 -5.61
N PRO A 98 3.34 20.42 -4.39
CA PRO A 98 3.79 19.19 -3.75
C PRO A 98 2.66 18.16 -3.67
N VAL A 99 3.04 16.88 -3.78
CA VAL A 99 2.10 15.75 -3.78
C VAL A 99 2.38 14.86 -2.57
N LEU A 100 1.39 14.67 -1.71
CA LEU A 100 1.43 13.75 -0.59
C LEU A 100 0.67 12.47 -0.96
N VAL A 101 1.31 11.32 -0.84
CA VAL A 101 0.75 10.02 -1.25
C VAL A 101 0.59 9.12 -0.03
N TRP A 102 -0.65 8.88 0.37
CA TRP A 102 -1.01 8.07 1.52
C TRP A 102 -1.00 6.58 1.18
N ILE A 103 -0.28 5.81 1.98
CA ILE A 103 -0.26 4.35 1.99
C ILE A 103 -0.91 3.89 3.30
N HIS A 104 -2.10 3.30 3.20
CA HIS A 104 -2.86 2.89 4.39
C HIS A 104 -2.17 1.75 5.15
N GLY A 105 -2.46 1.68 6.46
CA GLY A 105 -2.06 0.58 7.33
C GLY A 105 -2.94 -0.66 7.20
N GLY A 106 -2.99 -1.45 8.27
CA GLY A 106 -3.82 -2.67 8.34
C GLY A 106 -3.05 -3.98 8.17
N ALA A 107 -1.82 -4.05 8.71
CA ALA A 107 -0.97 -5.26 8.75
C ALA A 107 -0.77 -5.96 7.39
N HIS A 108 -0.88 -5.21 6.28
CA HIS A 108 -0.94 -5.72 4.90
C HIS A 108 -2.02 -6.79 4.64
N ASN A 109 -3.00 -6.99 5.54
CA ASN A 109 -4.07 -7.98 5.40
C ASN A 109 -5.48 -7.38 5.45
N HIS A 110 -5.62 -6.11 5.83
CA HIS A 110 -6.84 -5.30 5.75
C HIS A 110 -6.50 -3.83 5.49
N GLY A 111 -7.53 -2.99 5.36
CA GLY A 111 -7.44 -1.55 5.12
C GLY A 111 -7.86 -1.18 3.71
N CYS A 112 -8.19 0.10 3.52
CA CYS A 112 -8.60 0.63 2.23
C CYS A 112 -8.43 2.15 2.15
N SER A 113 -8.10 2.68 0.98
CA SER A 113 -8.04 4.14 0.76
C SER A 113 -9.38 4.85 0.95
N SER A 114 -10.49 4.10 0.88
CA SER A 114 -11.86 4.57 1.09
C SER A 114 -12.52 3.99 2.35
N GLU A 115 -11.72 3.55 3.33
CA GLU A 115 -12.21 3.03 4.61
C GLU A 115 -13.07 4.06 5.35
N ALA A 116 -14.26 3.66 5.80
CA ALA A 116 -15.30 4.58 6.27
C ALA A 116 -16.05 4.08 7.51
N ILE A 117 -16.08 4.87 8.58
CA ILE A 117 -17.26 5.53 9.21
C ILE A 117 -16.72 6.28 10.45
N PRO A 118 -16.42 7.60 10.34
CA PRO A 118 -16.38 8.42 9.12
C PRO A 118 -15.24 8.01 8.17
N LEU A 119 -15.20 8.57 6.94
CA LEU A 119 -14.11 8.35 5.97
C LEU A 119 -12.76 8.73 6.61
N ILE A 120 -11.97 7.73 6.98
CA ILE A 120 -10.78 7.91 7.83
C ILE A 120 -9.69 8.64 7.04
N PHE A 121 -9.54 8.32 5.76
CA PHE A 121 -8.47 8.83 4.89
C PHE A 121 -8.96 9.89 3.89
N ASN A 122 -9.81 10.81 4.36
CA ASN A 122 -10.25 11.94 3.52
C ASN A 122 -9.13 12.99 3.36
N GLY A 123 -8.54 13.06 2.16
CA GLY A 123 -7.46 14.00 1.84
C GLY A 123 -7.84 15.48 1.96
N THR A 124 -9.13 15.80 1.94
CA THR A 124 -9.63 17.18 2.12
C THR A 124 -9.25 17.76 3.49
N ASN A 125 -9.11 16.95 4.53
CA ASN A 125 -8.69 17.43 5.85
C ASN A 125 -7.26 17.98 5.84
N ILE A 126 -6.32 17.30 5.17
CA ILE A 126 -4.94 17.77 5.02
C ILE A 126 -4.91 19.07 4.20
N ILE A 127 -5.70 19.15 3.13
CA ILE A 127 -5.80 20.36 2.31
C ILE A 127 -6.28 21.55 3.16
N ALA A 128 -7.36 21.37 3.92
CA ALA A 128 -7.96 22.43 4.73
C ALA A 128 -7.02 22.95 5.84
N HIS A 129 -6.12 22.11 6.35
CA HIS A 129 -5.16 22.46 7.40
C HIS A 129 -3.75 22.75 6.88
N SER A 130 -3.55 22.74 5.55
CA SER A 130 -2.26 23.11 4.97
C SER A 130 -1.95 24.59 5.24
N PRO A 131 -0.69 24.97 5.53
CA PRO A 131 -0.34 26.36 5.78
C PRO A 131 -0.68 27.27 4.60
N SER A 132 -1.12 28.51 4.88
CA SER A 132 -1.35 29.52 3.86
C SER A 132 -0.12 29.69 2.95
N GLY A 133 -0.32 29.55 1.64
CA GLY A 133 0.75 29.63 0.65
C GLY A 133 1.54 28.34 0.43
N GLN A 134 1.19 27.24 1.10
CA GLN A 134 1.78 25.91 0.89
C GLN A 134 0.70 24.85 0.60
N PRO A 135 -0.18 25.06 -0.39
CA PRO A 135 -1.19 24.07 -0.74
C PRO A 135 -0.55 22.79 -1.28
N VAL A 136 -1.19 21.66 -0.99
CA VAL A 136 -0.70 20.33 -1.38
C VAL A 136 -1.80 19.55 -2.10
N ILE A 137 -1.40 18.68 -3.02
CA ILE A 137 -2.28 17.64 -3.56
C ILE A 137 -2.13 16.40 -2.68
N VAL A 138 -3.24 15.76 -2.34
CA VAL A 138 -3.23 14.49 -1.60
C VAL A 138 -3.70 13.38 -2.53
N VAL A 139 -2.97 12.28 -2.55
CA VAL A 139 -3.30 11.05 -3.27
C VAL A 139 -3.46 9.93 -2.25
N THR A 140 -4.53 9.14 -2.35
CA THR A 140 -4.69 7.90 -1.57
C THR A 140 -4.78 6.72 -2.53
N LEU A 141 -4.28 5.55 -2.14
CA LEU A 141 -4.25 4.37 -3.02
C LEU A 141 -4.58 3.09 -2.28
N ASN A 142 -5.13 2.12 -3.01
CA ASN A 142 -5.23 0.73 -2.58
C ASN A 142 -4.03 -0.07 -3.09
N TYR A 143 -3.73 -1.20 -2.46
CA TYR A 143 -2.72 -2.19 -2.89
C TYR A 143 -3.17 -3.59 -2.46
N ARG A 144 -2.74 -4.67 -3.13
CA ARG A 144 -3.15 -6.05 -2.77
C ARG A 144 -2.77 -6.39 -1.33
N LEU A 145 -3.61 -7.21 -0.69
CA LEU A 145 -3.50 -7.58 0.71
C LEU A 145 -3.45 -9.10 0.91
N GLY A 146 -3.00 -9.55 2.08
CA GLY A 146 -3.16 -10.92 2.54
C GLY A 146 -2.46 -11.93 1.65
N VAL A 147 -3.13 -13.07 1.49
CA VAL A 147 -2.73 -14.16 0.58
C VAL A 147 -2.53 -13.73 -0.87
N LEU A 148 -3.17 -12.64 -1.31
CA LEU A 148 -2.99 -12.10 -2.66
C LEU A 148 -1.72 -11.22 -2.79
N ALA A 149 -1.14 -10.80 -1.65
CA ALA A 149 0.02 -9.92 -1.58
C ALA A 149 1.36 -10.63 -1.37
N ASP A 150 1.39 -11.71 -0.59
CA ASP A 150 2.64 -12.33 -0.12
C ASP A 150 2.87 -13.79 -0.56
N MET A 151 2.06 -14.34 -1.47
CA MET A 151 2.25 -15.73 -1.92
C MET A 151 3.59 -15.90 -2.65
N PHE A 152 4.40 -16.84 -2.17
CA PHE A 152 5.73 -17.14 -2.69
C PHE A 152 5.88 -18.66 -2.89
N LEU A 153 5.87 -19.10 -4.15
CA LEU A 153 5.98 -20.51 -4.54
C LEU A 153 7.03 -20.63 -5.65
N ASN A 154 7.76 -21.74 -5.71
CA ASN A 154 8.71 -21.99 -6.80
C ASN A 154 8.00 -22.02 -8.15
N GLU A 155 6.77 -22.54 -8.19
CA GLU A 155 5.92 -22.60 -9.36
C GLU A 155 5.57 -21.21 -9.91
N LEU A 156 5.44 -20.21 -9.04
CA LEU A 156 5.23 -18.81 -9.42
C LEU A 156 6.52 -18.17 -9.92
N VAL A 157 7.65 -18.44 -9.24
CA VAL A 157 8.98 -17.96 -9.65
C VAL A 157 9.36 -18.50 -11.04
N ASP A 158 9.10 -19.78 -11.30
CA ASP A 158 9.45 -20.47 -12.54
C ASP A 158 8.49 -20.16 -13.71
N GLU A 159 7.37 -19.49 -13.44
CA GLU A 159 6.37 -19.16 -14.48
C GLU A 159 6.84 -18.00 -15.37
N ASP A 160 7.56 -17.03 -14.81
CA ASP A 160 8.03 -15.84 -15.54
C ASP A 160 9.56 -15.72 -15.48
N PRO A 161 10.28 -16.15 -16.52
CA PRO A 161 11.73 -16.01 -16.57
C PRO A 161 12.23 -14.56 -16.54
N GLN A 162 11.39 -13.57 -16.86
CA GLN A 162 11.73 -12.14 -16.78
C GLN A 162 11.50 -11.57 -15.38
N TRP A 163 10.77 -12.28 -14.54
CA TRP A 163 10.50 -11.94 -13.16
C TRP A 163 10.83 -13.14 -12.25
N PRO A 164 12.14 -13.42 -12.01
CA PRO A 164 12.61 -14.62 -11.32
C PRO A 164 12.41 -14.54 -9.80
N THR A 165 11.23 -14.13 -9.37
CA THR A 165 10.81 -14.05 -7.96
C THR A 165 9.27 -14.08 -7.86
N ALA A 166 8.75 -14.17 -6.65
CA ALA A 166 7.32 -14.13 -6.36
C ALA A 166 7.06 -13.33 -5.08
N GLY A 167 5.79 -13.16 -4.73
CA GLY A 167 5.39 -12.40 -3.54
C GLY A 167 5.67 -10.91 -3.68
N ASN A 168 5.64 -10.20 -2.54
CA ASN A 168 5.82 -8.74 -2.47
C ASN A 168 4.91 -7.95 -3.44
N TYR A 169 3.75 -8.49 -3.78
CA TYR A 169 2.86 -7.92 -4.78
C TYR A 169 2.29 -6.56 -4.33
N MET A 170 2.12 -6.35 -3.02
CA MET A 170 1.76 -5.04 -2.45
C MET A 170 2.76 -3.95 -2.84
N TYR A 171 4.06 -4.24 -2.86
CA TYR A 171 5.07 -3.26 -3.25
C TYR A 171 5.09 -3.03 -4.76
N LEU A 172 4.85 -4.07 -5.55
CA LEU A 172 4.68 -3.91 -7.00
C LEU A 172 3.49 -3.00 -7.33
N ASP A 173 2.39 -3.15 -6.59
CA ASP A 173 1.20 -2.31 -6.74
C ASP A 173 1.50 -0.86 -6.34
N MET A 174 2.15 -0.62 -5.20
CA MET A 174 2.58 0.71 -4.78
C MET A 174 3.52 1.36 -5.80
N LEU A 175 4.48 0.60 -6.37
CA LEU A 175 5.35 1.11 -7.43
C LEU A 175 4.59 1.47 -8.70
N SER A 176 3.58 0.67 -9.07
CA SER A 176 2.71 0.97 -10.20
C SER A 176 1.95 2.29 -10.00
N ALA A 177 1.37 2.48 -8.81
CA ALA A 177 0.72 3.74 -8.44
C ALA A 177 1.69 4.93 -8.47
N LEU A 178 2.91 4.78 -7.93
CA LEU A 178 3.93 5.83 -7.96
C LEU A 178 4.41 6.16 -9.39
N ARG A 179 4.52 5.17 -10.28
CA ARG A 179 4.79 5.40 -11.71
C ARG A 179 3.64 6.11 -12.39
N TRP A 180 2.40 5.75 -12.06
CA TRP A 180 1.21 6.46 -12.54
C TRP A 180 1.25 7.93 -12.11
N ILE A 181 1.53 8.21 -10.83
CA ILE A 181 1.64 9.57 -10.28
C ILE A 181 2.75 10.33 -11.01
N ARG A 182 3.94 9.74 -11.15
CA ARG A 182 5.09 10.34 -11.86
C ARG A 182 4.71 10.80 -13.28
N ARG A 183 3.89 10.01 -13.98
CA ARG A 183 3.48 10.28 -15.37
C ARG A 183 2.32 11.27 -15.49
N ASN A 184 1.34 11.20 -14.60
CA ASN A 184 0.04 11.83 -14.80
C ASN A 184 -0.25 13.01 -13.85
N ILE A 185 0.40 13.10 -12.68
CA ILE A 185 -0.01 14.06 -11.63
C ILE A 185 0.13 15.53 -12.05
N ARG A 186 0.98 15.81 -13.04
CA ARG A 186 1.13 17.16 -13.63
C ARG A 186 -0.17 17.68 -14.24
N ASP A 187 -0.97 16.81 -14.85
CA ASP A 187 -2.25 17.20 -15.44
C ASP A 187 -3.25 17.66 -14.35
N TYR A 188 -3.08 17.15 -13.12
CA TYR A 188 -3.86 17.53 -11.94
C TYR A 188 -3.27 18.74 -11.19
N GLY A 189 -2.18 19.32 -11.68
CA GLY A 189 -1.48 20.46 -11.07
C GLY A 189 -0.40 20.08 -10.05
N GLY A 190 -0.01 18.80 -9.98
CA GLY A 190 1.04 18.33 -9.06
C GLY A 190 2.44 18.34 -9.67
N ASP A 191 3.44 18.58 -8.84
CA ASP A 191 4.84 18.45 -9.19
C ASP A 191 5.31 17.00 -8.97
N ALA A 192 5.48 16.28 -10.08
CA ALA A 192 5.99 14.91 -10.07
C ALA A 192 7.43 14.79 -9.52
N ASN A 193 8.16 15.88 -9.31
CA ASN A 193 9.48 15.90 -8.66
C ASN A 193 9.41 16.21 -7.15
N SER A 194 8.23 16.60 -6.64
CA SER A 194 8.01 16.92 -5.23
C SER A 194 6.96 15.99 -4.61
N VAL A 195 7.18 14.69 -4.77
CA VAL A 195 6.34 13.62 -4.21
C VAL A 195 6.87 13.17 -2.84
N THR A 196 6.00 13.20 -1.84
CA THR A 196 6.23 12.64 -0.51
C THR A 196 5.28 11.46 -0.31
N ILE A 197 5.80 10.29 0.03
CA ILE A 197 4.99 9.16 0.48
C ILE A 197 4.87 9.18 2.00
N PHE A 198 3.71 8.84 2.53
CA PHE A 198 3.49 8.74 3.97
C PHE A 198 2.49 7.64 4.28
N GLY A 199 2.62 7.02 5.45
CA GLY A 199 1.77 5.90 5.80
C GLY A 199 1.89 5.53 7.27
N GLN A 200 0.85 4.88 7.78
CA GLN A 200 0.76 4.45 9.18
C GLN A 200 0.82 2.93 9.33
N SER A 201 1.43 2.44 10.42
CA SER A 201 1.55 1.00 10.73
C SER A 201 2.18 0.23 9.57
N ALA A 202 1.47 -0.72 8.96
CA ALA A 202 1.94 -1.43 7.77
C ALA A 202 2.25 -0.48 6.60
N GLY A 203 1.54 0.64 6.47
CA GLY A 203 1.87 1.70 5.51
C GLY A 203 3.15 2.46 5.87
N GLY A 204 3.41 2.65 7.18
CA GLY A 204 4.66 3.23 7.68
C GLY A 204 5.87 2.32 7.44
N LEU A 205 5.68 1.01 7.62
CA LEU A 205 6.63 0.00 7.18
C LEU A 205 6.85 0.08 5.66
N SER A 206 5.77 0.11 4.88
CA SER A 206 5.84 0.18 3.41
C SER A 206 6.63 1.37 2.88
N VAL A 207 6.46 2.58 3.42
CA VAL A 207 7.21 3.76 2.94
C VAL A 207 8.71 3.64 3.22
N THR A 208 9.08 2.88 4.25
CA THR A 208 10.48 2.59 4.57
C THR A 208 11.00 1.47 3.66
N ASP A 209 10.23 0.39 3.48
CA ASP A 209 10.58 -0.72 2.59
C ASP A 209 10.77 -0.26 1.14
N LEU A 210 9.93 0.65 0.66
CA LEU A 210 10.04 1.23 -0.67
C LEU A 210 11.41 1.89 -0.93
N GLY A 211 12.14 2.33 0.10
CA GLY A 211 13.48 2.86 -0.10
C GLY A 211 14.54 1.80 -0.35
N ALA A 212 14.27 0.53 -0.03
CA ALA A 212 15.16 -0.61 -0.27
C ALA A 212 14.69 -1.52 -1.42
N VAL A 213 13.41 -1.45 -1.79
CA VAL A 213 12.84 -2.17 -2.94
C VAL A 213 13.41 -1.64 -4.26
N LYS A 214 13.74 -2.53 -5.21
CA LYS A 214 14.23 -2.11 -6.54
C LYS A 214 13.13 -1.46 -7.38
N GLY A 215 13.49 -0.42 -8.10
CA GLY A 215 12.58 0.28 -9.03
C GLY A 215 11.76 1.42 -8.42
N SER A 216 11.98 1.74 -7.15
CA SER A 216 11.41 2.92 -6.46
C SER A 216 12.23 4.20 -6.61
N ALA A 217 13.52 4.09 -6.96
CA ALA A 217 14.42 5.22 -7.09
C ALA A 217 13.87 6.30 -8.04
N GLY A 218 13.81 7.54 -7.57
CA GLY A 218 13.33 8.68 -8.37
C GLY A 218 11.80 8.78 -8.52
N LEU A 219 11.02 7.89 -7.89
CA LEU A 219 9.56 8.00 -7.88
C LEU A 219 9.02 8.91 -6.77
N TYR A 220 9.80 9.11 -5.71
CA TYR A 220 9.50 10.03 -4.61
C TYR A 220 10.79 10.59 -4.01
N ARG A 221 10.67 11.70 -3.26
CA ARG A 221 11.82 12.38 -2.63
C ARG A 221 11.84 12.30 -1.10
N THR A 222 10.67 12.12 -0.49
CA THR A 222 10.51 12.12 0.96
C THR A 222 9.59 10.97 1.37
N ALA A 223 9.91 10.32 2.48
CA ALA A 223 9.07 9.32 3.13
C ALA A 223 8.76 9.73 4.58
N ILE A 224 7.52 9.54 5.02
CA ILE A 224 7.10 9.77 6.40
C ILE A 224 6.49 8.47 6.95
N SER A 225 7.20 7.81 7.87
CA SER A 225 6.77 6.57 8.52
C SER A 225 6.13 6.87 9.86
N GLU A 226 4.81 6.66 9.96
CA GLU A 226 4.03 6.85 11.19
C GLU A 226 3.79 5.49 11.84
N SER A 227 4.41 5.22 12.99
CA SER A 227 4.21 3.97 13.74
C SER A 227 4.49 2.70 12.92
N GLY A 228 5.40 2.79 11.94
CA GLY A 228 5.85 1.64 11.16
C GLY A 228 6.61 0.68 12.06
N LEU A 229 6.04 -0.50 12.34
CA LEU A 229 6.57 -1.45 13.32
C LEU A 229 8.09 -1.63 13.20
N GLY A 230 8.82 -1.17 14.23
CA GLY A 230 10.26 -1.32 14.34
C GLY A 230 11.08 -0.43 13.41
N SER A 231 10.49 0.61 12.78
CA SER A 231 11.10 1.41 11.71
C SER A 231 12.55 1.82 12.04
N PRO A 232 13.54 1.44 11.19
CA PRO A 232 13.33 0.96 9.83
C PRO A 232 13.06 -0.57 9.66
N GLY A 233 12.86 -1.32 10.75
CA GLY A 233 12.24 -2.65 10.79
C GLY A 233 12.87 -3.59 11.83
N THR A 234 12.11 -4.55 12.38
CA THR A 234 12.66 -5.74 13.07
C THR A 234 12.66 -6.93 12.12
N SER A 235 13.67 -7.82 12.19
CA SER A 235 13.76 -8.97 11.27
C SER A 235 12.54 -9.90 11.34
N SER A 236 11.86 -9.94 12.49
CA SER A 236 10.62 -10.68 12.68
C SER A 236 9.43 -10.16 11.87
N SER A 237 9.49 -8.93 11.34
CA SER A 237 8.45 -8.38 10.46
C SER A 237 8.52 -8.92 9.03
N TYR A 238 9.60 -9.62 8.68
CA TYR A 238 9.87 -10.09 7.33
C TYR A 238 9.89 -11.62 7.27
N TYR A 239 9.59 -12.18 6.10
CA TYR A 239 10.00 -13.53 5.76
C TYR A 239 11.33 -13.51 5.02
N ASN A 240 12.14 -14.55 5.24
CA ASN A 240 13.12 -14.96 4.23
C ASN A 240 12.45 -15.93 3.24
N ILE A 241 13.13 -16.25 2.14
CA ILE A 241 12.63 -17.17 1.10
C ILE A 241 12.11 -18.49 1.69
N SER A 242 12.85 -19.11 2.61
CA SER A 242 12.46 -20.39 3.20
C SER A 242 11.16 -20.31 4.01
N SER A 243 11.02 -19.25 4.84
CA SER A 243 9.79 -19.02 5.59
C SER A 243 8.60 -18.71 4.68
N ALA A 244 8.81 -17.91 3.64
CA ALA A 244 7.78 -17.56 2.66
C ALA A 244 7.30 -18.79 1.87
N LEU A 245 8.23 -19.66 1.45
CA LEU A 245 7.93 -20.94 0.79
C LEU A 245 7.14 -21.87 1.72
N ASN A 246 7.61 -22.07 2.96
CA ASN A 246 6.91 -22.93 3.91
C ASN A 246 5.48 -22.45 4.18
N ALA A 247 5.34 -21.14 4.40
CA ALA A 247 4.04 -20.53 4.61
C ALA A 247 3.14 -20.75 3.39
N SER A 248 3.61 -20.44 2.17
CA SER A 248 2.80 -20.56 0.95
C SER A 248 2.46 -22.01 0.61
N ASN A 249 3.39 -22.95 0.79
CA ASN A 249 3.12 -24.38 0.64
C ASN A 249 2.02 -24.86 1.59
N SER A 250 1.98 -24.37 2.84
CA SER A 250 0.87 -24.69 3.75
C SER A 250 -0.49 -24.22 3.22
N VAL A 251 -0.55 -23.14 2.44
CA VAL A 251 -1.80 -22.68 1.79
C VAL A 251 -2.20 -23.66 0.70
N VAL A 252 -1.26 -24.02 -0.18
CA VAL A 252 -1.49 -25.03 -1.22
C VAL A 252 -1.99 -26.35 -0.62
N GLN A 253 -1.49 -26.73 0.58
CA GLN A 253 -1.81 -28.02 1.21
C GLN A 253 -3.24 -28.03 1.71
N ARG A 254 -3.67 -26.91 2.30
CA ARG A 254 -5.03 -26.70 2.81
C ARG A 254 -6.05 -26.52 1.68
N LEU A 255 -5.63 -26.05 0.51
CA LEU A 255 -6.45 -26.02 -0.70
C LEU A 255 -6.55 -27.40 -1.39
N HIS A 256 -5.77 -28.39 -0.94
CA HIS A 256 -5.69 -29.71 -1.57
C HIS A 256 -5.29 -29.65 -3.05
N CYS A 257 -4.45 -28.69 -3.44
CA CYS A 257 -3.92 -28.61 -4.79
C CYS A 257 -2.84 -29.67 -5.04
N ASP A 258 -2.78 -30.16 -6.27
CA ASP A 258 -1.76 -31.09 -6.76
C ASP A 258 -0.40 -30.39 -6.86
N TYR A 259 0.67 -31.04 -6.39
CA TYR A 259 2.05 -30.55 -6.40
C TYR A 259 2.92 -31.18 -7.48
N GLU A 260 2.44 -32.23 -8.12
CA GLU A 260 3.27 -33.00 -9.05
C GLU A 260 3.43 -32.29 -10.40
N ASP A 261 2.48 -31.42 -10.75
CA ASP A 261 2.50 -30.65 -11.99
C ASP A 261 2.30 -29.16 -11.72
N ARG A 262 3.29 -28.36 -12.16
CA ARG A 262 3.29 -26.90 -12.00
C ARG A 262 2.06 -26.24 -12.60
N GLN A 263 1.61 -26.65 -13.79
CA GLN A 263 0.46 -26.01 -14.44
C GLN A 263 -0.84 -26.33 -13.69
N ARG A 264 -1.01 -27.57 -13.21
CA ARG A 264 -2.16 -27.96 -12.39
C ARG A 264 -2.17 -27.23 -11.05
N LEU A 265 -1.01 -27.11 -10.39
CA LEU A 265 -0.89 -26.34 -9.15
C LEU A 265 -1.33 -24.90 -9.36
N LEU A 266 -0.73 -24.22 -10.36
CA LEU A 266 -1.03 -22.81 -10.67
C LEU A 266 -2.51 -22.62 -11.04
N ALA A 267 -3.08 -23.53 -11.82
CA ALA A 267 -4.50 -23.50 -12.15
C ALA A 267 -5.39 -23.66 -10.90
N CYS A 268 -5.04 -24.61 -10.02
CA CYS A 268 -5.78 -24.87 -8.79
C CYS A 268 -5.81 -23.65 -7.86
N ILE A 269 -4.65 -23.07 -7.54
CA ILE A 269 -4.59 -21.90 -6.65
C ILE A 269 -5.29 -20.69 -7.28
N ARG A 270 -5.20 -20.50 -8.61
CA ARG A 270 -5.86 -19.37 -9.30
C ARG A 270 -7.36 -19.54 -9.42
N ASN A 271 -7.87 -20.77 -9.42
CA ASN A 271 -9.30 -21.04 -9.47
C ASN A 271 -9.97 -21.08 -8.09
N ALA A 272 -9.18 -21.15 -7.00
CA ALA A 272 -9.72 -21.13 -5.64
C ALA A 272 -10.53 -19.86 -5.37
N SER A 273 -11.64 -19.98 -4.65
CA SER A 273 -12.38 -18.79 -4.22
C SER A 273 -11.56 -17.99 -3.21
N PHE A 274 -11.86 -16.69 -3.06
CA PHE A 274 -11.17 -15.90 -2.04
C PHE A 274 -11.45 -16.41 -0.63
N ASP A 275 -12.65 -16.93 -0.37
CA ASP A 275 -12.99 -17.52 0.93
C ASP A 275 -12.12 -18.75 1.19
N ASP A 276 -11.93 -19.65 0.22
CA ASP A 276 -11.03 -20.81 0.37
C ASP A 276 -9.59 -20.37 0.61
N LEU A 277 -9.12 -19.36 -0.13
CA LEU A 277 -7.79 -18.80 0.05
C LEU A 277 -7.61 -18.22 1.45
N LEU A 278 -8.62 -17.51 1.97
CA LEU A 278 -8.58 -16.92 3.30
C LEU A 278 -8.56 -18.00 4.39
N HIS A 279 -9.39 -19.04 4.28
CA HIS A 279 -9.39 -20.17 5.21
C HIS A 279 -8.04 -20.90 5.18
N ALA A 280 -7.47 -21.14 4.00
CA ALA A 280 -6.18 -21.78 3.84
C ALA A 280 -5.04 -20.91 4.41
N TYR A 281 -5.09 -19.59 4.21
CA TYR A 281 -4.13 -18.62 4.76
C TYR A 281 -4.13 -18.59 6.29
N GLY A 282 -5.31 -18.73 6.90
CA GLY A 282 -5.49 -18.74 8.35
C GLY A 282 -5.17 -17.38 9.00
N SER A 283 -4.74 -17.40 10.27
CA SER A 283 -4.49 -16.20 11.08
C SER A 283 -3.07 -15.65 10.97
N ARG A 284 -2.27 -16.09 9.99
CA ARG A 284 -0.88 -15.64 9.87
C ARG A 284 -0.80 -14.17 9.46
N TYR A 285 0.28 -13.51 9.87
CA TYR A 285 0.58 -12.17 9.40
C TYR A 285 1.08 -12.20 7.96
N THR A 286 0.58 -11.25 7.16
CA THR A 286 1.19 -10.89 5.89
C THR A 286 2.50 -10.20 6.16
N ARG A 287 3.55 -10.63 5.46
CA ARG A 287 4.90 -10.10 5.67
C ARG A 287 5.58 -9.82 4.34
N PRO A 288 6.30 -8.69 4.24
CA PRO A 288 7.33 -8.50 3.24
C PRO A 288 8.33 -9.66 3.20
N ILE A 289 8.81 -10.00 2.02
CA ILE A 289 9.73 -11.11 1.80
C ILE A 289 11.07 -10.53 1.36
N ILE A 290 12.12 -10.77 2.13
CA ILE A 290 13.49 -10.46 1.73
C ILE A 290 13.97 -11.60 0.82
N GLU A 291 14.21 -11.25 -0.44
CA GLU A 291 14.61 -12.17 -1.50
C GLU A 291 15.56 -11.48 -2.48
N ASN A 292 16.32 -12.23 -3.27
CA ASN A 292 17.54 -11.73 -3.90
C ASN A 292 17.31 -10.83 -5.14
N TYR A 293 16.09 -10.70 -5.65
CA TYR A 293 15.79 -10.02 -6.90
C TYR A 293 15.19 -8.62 -6.72
N PHE A 294 14.00 -8.52 -6.14
CA PHE A 294 13.17 -7.31 -6.06
C PHE A 294 13.30 -6.55 -4.72
N PHE A 295 13.32 -7.26 -3.59
CA PHE A 295 13.53 -6.71 -2.24
C PHE A 295 14.76 -7.37 -1.58
N PRO A 296 15.98 -7.01 -2.05
CA PRO A 296 17.23 -7.72 -1.75
C PRO A 296 17.71 -7.61 -0.31
N LEU A 297 17.32 -6.55 0.40
CA LEU A 297 17.91 -6.23 1.69
C LEU A 297 16.91 -5.49 2.56
N TYR A 298 16.73 -5.96 3.79
CA TYR A 298 15.84 -5.28 4.71
C TYR A 298 16.38 -3.87 5.05
N PRO A 299 15.51 -2.88 5.31
CA PRO A 299 15.90 -1.47 5.24
C PRO A 299 17.07 -1.06 6.16
N PRO A 300 17.18 -1.47 7.44
CA PRO A 300 18.35 -1.14 8.25
C PRO A 300 19.71 -1.55 7.64
N LEU A 301 19.79 -2.71 6.96
CA LEU A 301 21.02 -3.09 6.26
C LEU A 301 21.20 -2.36 4.92
N ALA A 302 20.11 -2.07 4.22
CA ALA A 302 20.18 -1.27 3.00
C ALA A 302 20.72 0.13 3.32
N ILE A 303 20.28 0.74 4.42
CA ILE A 303 20.77 2.03 4.90
C ILE A 303 22.25 1.95 5.27
N SER A 304 22.63 0.98 6.12
CA SER A 304 24.02 0.88 6.61
C SER A 304 25.03 0.53 5.51
N SER A 305 24.60 -0.17 4.46
CA SER A 305 25.42 -0.52 3.30
C SER A 305 25.35 0.48 2.13
N GLY A 306 24.55 1.55 2.26
CA GLY A 306 24.38 2.55 1.20
C GLY A 306 23.57 2.06 -0.02
N GLN A 307 22.84 0.95 0.10
CA GLN A 307 21.96 0.39 -0.92
C GLN A 307 20.50 0.87 -0.80
N TYR A 308 20.25 1.86 0.05
CA TYR A 308 18.96 2.51 0.21
C TYR A 308 18.86 3.75 -0.69
N ASN A 309 17.69 4.01 -1.24
CA ASN A 309 17.47 5.19 -2.07
C ASN A 309 17.77 6.48 -1.32
N ASN A 310 18.35 7.45 -2.02
CA ASN A 310 18.60 8.78 -1.45
C ASN A 310 17.29 9.57 -1.32
N VAL A 311 16.63 9.45 -0.17
CA VAL A 311 15.36 10.11 0.17
C VAL A 311 15.44 10.71 1.56
N SER A 312 14.71 11.79 1.80
CA SER A 312 14.51 12.32 3.15
C SER A 312 13.53 11.42 3.89
N LEU A 313 13.92 10.94 5.07
CA LEU A 313 13.09 10.05 5.89
C LEU A 313 12.71 10.74 7.20
N ILE A 314 11.41 10.85 7.48
CA ILE A 314 10.86 11.29 8.77
C ILE A 314 10.18 10.07 9.38
N MET A 315 10.45 9.79 10.66
CA MET A 315 9.86 8.64 11.36
C MET A 315 9.41 9.06 12.76
N GLY A 316 8.29 8.51 13.22
CA GLY A 316 7.76 8.74 14.56
C GLY A 316 6.87 7.59 15.01
N ASN A 317 6.62 7.52 16.31
CA ASN A 317 5.72 6.53 16.93
C ASN A 317 4.88 7.26 17.99
N ASN A 318 3.73 6.69 18.36
CA ASN A 318 2.95 7.15 19.50
C ASN A 318 3.59 6.69 20.82
N ASP A 319 3.29 7.38 21.93
CA ASP A 319 3.91 7.11 23.24
C ASP A 319 3.49 5.76 23.87
N TYR A 320 2.59 4.97 23.26
CA TYR A 320 2.02 3.73 23.81
C TYR A 320 1.60 2.69 22.75
N GLU A 321 2.49 2.34 21.81
CA GLU A 321 2.18 1.43 20.68
C GLU A 321 1.87 -0.03 21.07
N GLN A 322 2.36 -0.50 22.22
CA GLN A 322 2.27 -1.92 22.58
C GLN A 322 0.91 -2.26 23.22
N PRO A 323 0.35 -3.45 22.95
CA PRO A 323 -0.88 -3.93 23.61
C PRO A 323 -0.84 -3.81 25.14
N ILE A 324 0.35 -4.00 25.73
CA ILE A 324 0.58 -3.88 27.18
C ILE A 324 0.24 -2.49 27.72
N CYS A 325 0.39 -1.45 26.90
CA CYS A 325 0.07 -0.08 27.26
C CYS A 325 -1.44 0.17 27.21
N PHE A 326 -2.17 -0.57 26.36
CA PHE A 326 -3.63 -0.55 26.31
C PHE A 326 -4.26 -1.37 27.46
N GLU A 327 -3.67 -2.53 27.79
CA GLU A 327 -4.12 -3.39 28.90
C GLU A 327 -3.81 -2.79 30.28
N HIS A 328 -2.79 -1.93 30.36
CA HIS A 328 -2.36 -1.28 31.60
C HIS A 328 -2.15 0.23 31.41
N PRO A 329 -3.21 1.03 31.26
CA PRO A 329 -3.13 2.46 30.93
C PRO A 329 -2.49 3.35 32.01
N LEU A 330 -2.28 2.81 33.22
CA LEU A 330 -1.60 3.48 34.34
C LEU A 330 -0.14 3.03 34.51
N MET A 331 0.34 2.12 33.66
CA MET A 331 1.70 1.59 33.74
C MET A 331 2.70 2.64 33.27
N THR A 332 3.74 2.87 34.07
CA THR A 332 4.83 3.77 33.66
C THR A 332 5.66 3.15 32.56
N SER A 333 6.36 3.98 31.78
CA SER A 333 7.23 3.54 30.68
C SER A 333 8.28 2.53 31.15
N SER A 334 8.85 2.71 32.35
CA SER A 334 9.82 1.80 32.95
C SER A 334 9.23 0.43 33.30
N GLU A 335 8.00 0.39 33.82
CA GLU A 335 7.30 -0.85 34.14
C GLU A 335 6.92 -1.61 32.86
N ALA A 336 6.46 -0.90 31.84
CA ALA A 336 6.16 -1.48 30.53
C ALA A 336 7.41 -2.09 29.89
N LEU A 337 8.53 -1.36 29.87
CA LEU A 337 9.82 -1.85 29.34
C LEU A 337 10.32 -3.08 30.10
N THR A 338 10.20 -3.09 31.42
CA THR A 338 10.60 -4.25 32.26
C THR A 338 9.76 -5.48 31.92
N LYS A 339 8.44 -5.31 31.77
CA LYS A 339 7.51 -6.41 31.47
C LYS A 339 7.64 -6.92 30.03
N ILE A 340 7.90 -6.02 29.07
CA ILE A 340 8.25 -6.38 27.69
C ILE A 340 9.57 -7.16 27.67
N ALA A 341 10.62 -6.67 28.32
CA ALA A 341 11.92 -7.34 28.38
C ALA A 341 11.87 -8.73 29.06
N ALA A 342 11.00 -8.90 30.06
CA ALA A 342 10.73 -10.20 30.68
C ALA A 342 10.04 -11.18 29.73
N THR A 343 9.15 -10.69 28.86
CA THR A 343 8.45 -11.50 27.85
C THR A 343 9.38 -11.94 26.71
N PHE A 344 10.40 -11.13 26.39
CA PHE A 344 11.35 -11.39 25.30
C PHE A 344 12.71 -11.96 25.73
N SER A 345 12.95 -12.15 27.03
CA SER A 345 14.11 -12.93 27.48
C SER A 345 13.85 -14.40 27.17
N PRO A 346 14.61 -15.04 26.25
CA PRO A 346 14.58 -16.49 26.19
C PRO A 346 15.11 -16.97 27.54
N GLU A 347 14.35 -17.84 28.20
CA GLU A 347 14.88 -18.61 29.31
C GLU A 347 16.21 -19.20 28.84
N ARG A 348 17.33 -18.66 29.35
CA ARG A 348 18.57 -19.42 29.41
C ARG A 348 18.31 -20.51 30.43
N SER A 349 17.82 -21.65 29.97
CA SER A 349 17.92 -22.87 30.76
C SER A 349 19.40 -23.20 30.97
N PRO A 350 19.79 -23.67 32.17
CA PRO A 350 21.18 -23.93 32.54
C PRO A 350 21.86 -25.01 31.69
#